data_AF-A0A7J6WAV7-F1
#
_entry.id   AF-A0A7J6WAV7-F1
#
_cell.length_a   1.000
_cell.length_b   1.000
_cell.length_c   1.000
_cell.angle_alpha   90.00
_cell.angle_beta   90.00
_cell.angle_gamma   90.00
#
_symmetry.space_group_name_H-M   'P 1'
#
loop_
_entity.id
_entity.type
_entity.pdbx_description
1 polymer ?
#
loop_
_entity_poly.entity_id
_entity_poly.type
_entity_poly.pdbx_seq_one_letter_code
_entity_poly.pdbx_strand_id
1 'polypeptide(L)'
;HAILSYLACAFPGVADHWYPADLIKRAKINSVLDWHHSNLRRGAAGYVFNTLLAPAFGLPLNPTKASEAENVLTASLLTLESYWLKEDGKFLLGGSQPSIADISLVCEITQLE
;
A
#
# COMPACT_ATOMS: atom_id res chain seq x y z
N HIS A 1 -9.77 -0.57 0.19
CA HIS A 1 -9.56 -1.94 0.73
C HIS A 1 -10.82 -2.65 1.28
N ALA A 2 -12.04 -2.27 0.87
CA ALA A 2 -13.28 -2.77 1.49
C ALA A 2 -13.48 -4.29 1.39
N ILE A 3 -13.18 -4.89 0.23
CA ILE A 3 -13.32 -6.34 0.02
C ILE A 3 -12.39 -7.12 0.96
N LEU A 4 -11.14 -6.68 1.11
CA LEU A 4 -10.16 -7.35 1.98
C LEU A 4 -10.59 -7.29 3.45
N SER A 5 -11.12 -6.15 3.90
CA SER A 5 -11.71 -6.01 5.24
C SER A 5 -12.95 -6.89 5.44
N TYR A 6 -13.82 -7.01 4.43
CA TYR A 6 -14.96 -7.91 4.48
C TYR A 6 -14.51 -9.37 4.61
N LEU A 7 -13.57 -9.82 3.77
CA LEU A 7 -13.06 -11.19 3.82
C LEU A 7 -12.44 -11.50 5.20
N ALA A 8 -11.69 -10.56 5.77
CA ALA A 8 -11.09 -10.74 7.10
C ALA A 8 -12.12 -10.82 8.24
N CYS A 9 -13.27 -10.16 8.11
CA CYS A 9 -14.32 -10.15 9.13
C CYS A 9 -15.37 -11.26 8.97
N ALA A 10 -15.72 -11.61 7.73
CA ALA A 10 -16.90 -12.42 7.42
C ALA A 10 -16.62 -13.93 7.49
N PHE A 11 -15.36 -14.34 7.35
CA PHE A 11 -15.00 -15.76 7.23
C PHE A 11 -14.33 -16.27 8.51
N PRO A 12 -14.93 -17.29 9.17
CA PRO A 12 -14.29 -17.97 10.29
C PRO A 12 -12.95 -18.58 9.90
N GLY A 13 -11.99 -18.56 10.83
CA GLY A 13 -10.66 -19.13 10.61
C GLY A 13 -9.63 -18.17 10.00
N VAL A 14 -10.03 -16.97 9.57
CA VAL A 14 -9.09 -15.89 9.28
C VAL A 14 -8.50 -15.38 10.59
N ALA A 15 -7.17 -15.36 10.69
CA ALA A 15 -6.48 -14.95 11.91
C ALA A 15 -6.71 -13.46 12.22
N ASP A 16 -6.95 -13.12 13.49
CA ASP A 16 -7.31 -11.77 13.95
C ASP A 16 -6.26 -10.71 13.58
N HIS A 17 -4.97 -11.08 13.53
CA HIS A 17 -3.90 -10.14 13.18
C HIS A 17 -4.05 -9.49 11.79
N TRP A 18 -4.78 -10.13 10.86
CA TRP A 18 -5.05 -9.55 9.55
C TRP A 18 -5.91 -8.28 9.65
N TYR A 19 -6.98 -8.31 10.45
CA TYR A 19 -7.85 -7.15 10.67
C TYR A 19 -8.48 -7.18 12.09
N PRO A 20 -7.70 -6.81 13.12
CA PRO A 20 -8.02 -7.06 14.52
C PRO A 20 -9.36 -6.52 14.96
N ALA A 21 -10.07 -7.24 15.84
CA ALA A 21 -11.29 -6.72 16.48
C ALA A 21 -11.01 -5.53 17.43
N ASP A 22 -9.79 -5.45 17.97
CA ASP A 22 -9.34 -4.31 18.77
C ASP A 22 -9.41 -3.01 17.97
N LEU A 23 -10.23 -2.06 18.43
CA LEU A 23 -10.54 -0.84 17.70
C LEU A 23 -9.32 0.08 17.52
N ILE A 24 -8.38 0.08 18.47
CA ILE A 24 -7.19 0.93 18.41
C ILE A 24 -6.23 0.40 17.34
N LYS A 25 -5.97 -0.91 17.33
CA LYS A 25 -5.15 -1.58 16.31
C LYS A 25 -5.79 -1.44 14.93
N ARG A 26 -7.10 -1.66 14.84
CA ARG A 26 -7.86 -1.51 13.59
C ARG A 26 -7.80 -0.08 13.05
N ALA A 27 -7.93 0.93 13.90
CA ALA A 27 -7.83 2.33 13.48
C ALA A 27 -6.44 2.65 12.91
N LYS A 28 -5.36 2.14 13.51
CA LYS A 28 -4.00 2.28 12.97
C LYS A 28 -3.86 1.60 11.61
N ILE A 29 -4.37 0.39 11.44
CA ILE A 29 -4.38 -0.29 10.13
C ILE A 29 -5.15 0.52 9.10
N ASN A 30 -6.35 0.99 9.44
CA ASN A 30 -7.16 1.84 8.55
C ASN A 30 -6.41 3.12 8.16
N SER A 31 -5.64 3.76 9.06
CA SER A 31 -4.85 4.94 8.70
C SER A 31 -3.79 4.66 7.62
N VAL A 32 -3.18 3.47 7.62
CA VAL A 32 -2.23 3.07 6.57
C VAL A 32 -2.97 2.83 5.26
N LEU A 33 -4.10 2.12 5.32
CA LEU A 33 -4.94 1.79 4.16
C LEU A 33 -5.53 3.04 3.49
N ASP A 34 -5.94 4.04 4.26
CA ASP A 34 -6.45 5.30 3.71
C ASP A 34 -5.32 6.15 3.14
N TRP A 35 -4.15 6.18 3.81
CA TRP A 35 -2.96 6.85 3.30
C TRP A 35 -2.48 6.23 1.98
N HIS A 36 -2.52 4.91 1.86
CA HIS A 36 -2.04 4.15 0.68
C HIS A 36 -2.62 4.65 -0.64
N HIS A 37 -3.95 4.81 -0.74
CA HIS A 37 -4.61 5.13 -2.01
C HIS A 37 -4.15 6.46 -2.62
N SER A 38 -4.00 7.49 -1.80
CA SER A 38 -3.67 8.85 -2.26
C SER A 38 -2.16 9.11 -2.36
N ASN A 39 -1.35 8.22 -1.81
CA ASN A 39 0.11 8.36 -1.74
C ASN A 39 0.77 7.22 -2.52
N LEU A 40 1.16 6.13 -1.84
CA LEU A 40 1.95 5.06 -2.44
C LEU A 40 1.33 4.49 -3.73
N ARG A 41 0.04 4.16 -3.71
CA ARG A 41 -0.65 3.63 -4.91
C ARG A 41 -0.69 4.65 -6.04
N ARG A 42 -0.97 5.92 -5.73
CA ARG A 42 -1.01 7.00 -6.73
C ARG A 42 0.35 7.17 -7.40
N GLY A 43 1.43 7.15 -6.62
CA GLY A 43 2.80 7.23 -7.13
C GLY A 43 3.17 6.01 -7.96
N ALA A 44 3.08 4.81 -7.37
CA ALA A 44 3.50 3.56 -8.01
C ALA A 44 2.70 3.26 -9.30
N ALA A 45 1.37 3.24 -9.21
CA ALA A 45 0.53 2.95 -10.38
C ALA A 45 0.69 4.00 -11.47
N GLY A 46 0.82 5.28 -11.09
CA GLY A 46 1.09 6.37 -12.02
C GLY A 46 2.42 6.18 -12.74
N TYR A 47 3.47 5.83 -11.99
CA TYR A 47 4.79 5.60 -12.57
C TYR A 47 4.77 4.42 -13.54
N VAL A 48 4.40 3.22 -13.07
CA VAL A 48 4.36 1.98 -13.86
C VAL A 48 3.48 2.14 -15.10
N PHE A 49 2.34 2.82 -14.99
CA PHE A 49 1.49 3.05 -16.15
C PHE A 49 2.18 3.91 -17.21
N ASN A 50 2.75 5.05 -16.82
CA ASN A 50 3.31 6.02 -17.77
C ASN A 50 4.69 5.60 -18.32
N THR A 51 5.39 4.68 -17.66
CA THR A 51 6.70 4.15 -18.11
C THR A 51 6.61 2.81 -18.83
N LEU A 52 5.60 1.98 -18.55
CA LEU A 52 5.54 0.61 -19.05
C LEU A 52 4.19 0.22 -19.64
N LEU A 53 3.08 0.43 -18.91
CA LEU A 53 1.81 -0.22 -19.29
C LEU A 53 1.00 0.55 -20.33
N ALA A 54 1.17 1.87 -20.48
CA ALA A 54 0.36 2.69 -21.38
C ALA A 54 0.22 2.12 -22.82
N PRO A 55 1.28 1.58 -23.46
CA PRO A 55 1.18 1.00 -24.80
C PRO A 55 0.26 -0.21 -24.88
N ALA A 56 0.16 -1.02 -23.81
CA ALA A 56 -0.78 -2.14 -23.76
C ALA A 56 -2.25 -1.68 -23.77
N PHE A 57 -2.49 -0.40 -23.44
CA PHE A 57 -3.79 0.26 -23.52
C PHE A 57 -3.94 1.15 -24.75
N GLY A 58 -3.04 1.07 -25.73
CA GLY A 58 -3.06 1.90 -26.95
C GLY A 58 -2.71 3.38 -26.71
N LEU A 59 -2.06 3.68 -25.57
CA LEU A 59 -1.64 5.03 -25.20
C LEU A 59 -0.12 5.16 -25.31
N PRO A 60 0.41 6.35 -25.66
CA PRO A 60 1.85 6.56 -25.64
C PRO A 60 2.38 6.60 -24.20
N LEU A 61 3.66 6.24 -24.05
CA LEU A 61 4.41 6.53 -22.82
C LEU A 61 4.43 8.05 -22.57
N ASN A 62 4.43 8.44 -21.30
CA ASN A 62 4.39 9.86 -20.93
C ASN A 62 5.48 10.17 -19.88
N PRO A 63 6.69 10.55 -20.32
CA PRO A 63 7.81 10.83 -19.41
C PRO A 63 7.52 11.93 -18.39
N THR A 64 6.76 12.97 -18.77
CA THR A 64 6.39 14.06 -17.86
C THR A 64 5.51 13.55 -16.72
N LYS A 65 4.44 12.80 -17.03
CA LYS A 65 3.57 12.21 -16.01
C LYS A 65 4.27 11.12 -15.20
N ALA A 66 5.19 10.38 -15.81
CA ALA A 66 6.03 9.42 -15.10
C ALA A 66 6.87 10.13 -14.03
N SER A 67 7.55 11.23 -14.38
CA SER A 67 8.34 12.01 -13.42
C SER A 67 7.50 12.63 -12.30
N GLU A 68 6.31 13.14 -12.61
CA GLU A 68 5.37 13.62 -11.58
C GLU A 68 4.95 12.50 -10.61
N ALA A 69 4.65 11.31 -11.14
CA ALA A 69 4.30 10.15 -10.33
C ALA A 69 5.48 9.62 -9.52
N GLU A 70 6.70 9.66 -10.08
CA GLU A 70 7.94 9.29 -9.41
C GLU A 70 8.23 10.17 -8.20
N ASN A 71 7.97 11.49 -8.29
CA ASN A 71 8.11 12.39 -7.14
C ASN A 71 7.15 12.00 -6.00
N VAL A 72 5.90 11.67 -6.32
CA VAL A 72 4.92 11.20 -5.34
C VAL A 72 5.34 9.84 -4.76
N LEU A 73 5.81 8.93 -5.60
CA LEU A 73 6.28 7.61 -5.20
C LEU A 73 7.46 7.73 -4.23
N THR A 74 8.47 8.53 -4.58
CA THR A 74 9.66 8.77 -3.76
C THR A 74 9.28 9.33 -2.38
N ALA A 75 8.43 10.35 -2.33
CA ALA A 75 7.94 10.89 -1.06
C ALA A 75 7.15 9.85 -0.23
N SER A 76 6.38 8.98 -0.91
CA SER A 76 5.62 7.91 -0.27
C SER A 76 6.53 6.83 0.30
N LEU A 77 7.60 6.44 -0.41
CA LEU A 77 8.59 5.47 0.06
C LEU A 77 9.38 6.01 1.25
N LEU A 78 9.75 7.30 1.23
CA LEU A 78 10.38 7.95 2.39
C LEU A 78 9.45 7.95 3.62
N THR A 79 8.15 8.21 3.42
CA THR A 79 7.16 8.14 4.51
C THR A 79 6.97 6.70 5.00
N LEU A 80 7.00 5.73 4.10
CA LEU A 80 6.94 4.31 4.44
C LEU A 80 8.12 3.92 5.35
N GLU A 81 9.34 4.27 4.96
CA GLU A 81 10.55 3.95 5.73
C GLU A 81 10.62 4.70 7.06
N SER A 82 10.29 5.99 7.09
CA SER A 82 10.46 6.84 8.28
C SER A 82 9.31 6.77 9.30
N TYR A 83 8.10 6.42 8.87
CA TYR A 83 6.90 6.52 9.72
C TYR A 83 6.17 5.19 9.88
N TRP A 84 5.94 4.47 8.78
CA TRP A 84 5.11 3.26 8.80
C TRP A 84 5.90 1.99 9.17
N LEU A 85 7.14 1.87 8.71
CA LEU A 85 8.10 0.85 9.11
C LEU A 85 8.85 1.33 10.35
N LYS A 86 8.47 0.81 11.51
CA LYS A 86 9.14 1.14 12.77
C LYS A 86 10.30 0.18 13.01
N GLU A 87 11.42 0.71 13.50
CA GLU A 87 12.67 -0.06 13.73
C GLU A 87 12.49 -1.28 14.64
N ASP A 88 11.51 -1.25 15.54
CA ASP A 88 11.23 -2.30 16.52
C ASP A 88 10.22 -3.37 16.03
N GLY A 89 9.66 -3.21 14.83
CA GLY A 89 8.67 -4.12 14.24
C GLY A 89 9.22 -4.97 13.10
N LYS A 90 8.62 -6.15 12.90
CA LYS A 90 8.86 -6.97 11.69
C LYS A 90 7.94 -6.59 10.53
N PHE A 91 6.84 -5.93 10.84
CA PHE A 91 5.77 -5.53 9.92
C PHE A 91 5.36 -4.08 10.19
N LEU A 92 4.51 -3.53 9.33
CA LEU A 92 4.00 -2.16 9.47
C LEU A 92 3.44 -1.90 10.87
N LEU A 93 3.50 -0.63 11.29
CA LEU A 93 3.01 -0.14 12.58
C LEU A 93 3.75 -0.71 13.81
N GLY A 94 4.93 -1.33 13.62
CA GLY A 94 5.66 -2.00 14.71
C GLY A 94 5.12 -3.39 15.01
N GLY A 95 4.40 -4.02 14.07
CA GLY A 95 3.74 -5.30 14.27
C GLY A 95 4.70 -6.48 14.34
N SER A 96 4.39 -7.46 15.19
CA SER A 96 5.07 -8.77 15.19
C SER A 96 4.48 -9.76 14.18
N GLN A 97 3.30 -9.45 13.64
CA GLN A 97 2.59 -10.21 12.61
C GLN A 97 2.09 -9.25 11.51
N PRO A 98 1.91 -9.71 10.27
CA PRO A 98 1.41 -8.87 9.19
C PRO A 98 -0.07 -8.56 9.36
N SER A 99 -0.53 -7.53 8.69
CA SER A 99 -1.92 -7.13 8.59
C SER A 99 -2.34 -6.97 7.12
N ILE A 100 -3.62 -6.66 6.89
CA ILE A 100 -4.09 -6.32 5.55
C ILE A 100 -3.42 -5.05 4.98
N ALA A 101 -2.83 -4.20 5.82
CA ALA A 101 -2.02 -3.08 5.36
C ALA A 101 -0.71 -3.56 4.72
N ASP A 102 -0.06 -4.55 5.30
CA ASP A 102 1.18 -5.11 4.77
C ASP A 102 0.96 -5.74 3.39
N ILE A 103 -0.11 -6.52 3.23
CA ILE A 103 -0.51 -7.07 1.92
C ILE A 103 -0.74 -5.93 0.91
N SER A 104 -1.46 -4.89 1.32
CA SER A 104 -1.82 -3.78 0.43
C SER A 104 -0.62 -2.95 0.01
N LEU A 105 0.39 -2.79 0.86
CA LEU A 105 1.59 -2.02 0.52
C LEU A 105 2.58 -2.86 -0.29
N VAL A 106 2.77 -4.13 0.06
CA VAL A 106 3.72 -5.00 -0.67
C VAL A 106 3.27 -5.25 -2.10
N CYS A 107 1.97 -5.48 -2.35
CA CYS A 107 1.44 -5.66 -3.70
C CYS A 107 1.71 -4.43 -4.60
N GLU A 108 1.77 -3.24 -4.02
CA GLU A 108 2.05 -2.00 -4.75
C GLU A 108 3.54 -1.85 -5.04
N ILE A 109 4.40 -2.22 -4.09
CA ILE A 109 5.86 -2.14 -4.26
C ILE A 109 6.36 -3.19 -5.26
N THR A 110 5.81 -4.41 -5.22
CA THR A 110 6.18 -5.48 -6.16
C THR A 110 5.90 -5.13 -7.62
N GLN A 111 5.03 -4.15 -7.92
CA GLN A 111 4.84 -3.67 -9.29
C GLN A 111 6.05 -2.91 -9.86
N LEU A 112 7.00 -2.53 -9.00
CA LEU A 112 8.22 -1.81 -9.37
C LEU A 112 9.42 -2.75 -9.64
N GLU A 113 9.27 -4.05 -9.37
CA GLU A 113 10.24 -5.11 -9.66
C GLU A 113 10.07 -5.66 -11.08
#